data_AF-A0A8T5JVQ1-F1
#
_entry.id   AF-A0A8T5JVQ1-F1
#
_cell.length_a   1.000
_cell.length_b   1.000
_cell.length_c   1.000
_cell.angle_alpha   90.00
_cell.angle_beta   90.00
_cell.angle_gamma   90.00
#
_symmetry.space_group_name_H-M   'P 1'
#
loop_
_entity.id
_entity.type
_entity.pdbx_description
1 polymer ?
#
loop_
_entity_poly.entity_id
_entity_poly.type
_entity_poly.pdbx_seq_one_letter_code
_entity_poly.pdbx_strand_id
1 'polypeptide(L)'
;MSEGDISQISVGEFDTVSQLLASSESLQLAFIIMIVGIIMIVAAYRTFSSLIKSKKIFYTRPHLSKFVQNAVLPFFAIALISSTNAYIQTSELFENDSNSLTMELTVEETFAKILNTFNILVIGYTISHLIPIMLTKRDKSILEKQDFQVWYDMQGFIDDDGLFHKLYKWIPPTITPEEFTDEEFKNLCKTKEGIIQLEQYRTSKGNPIGSYEKLVTNPF
;
A
#
# COMPACT_ATOMS: atom_id res chain seq x y z
N MET A 1 21.79 1.71 -44.66
CA MET A 1 22.59 2.56 -43.76
C MET A 1 21.74 3.77 -43.45
N SER A 2 21.24 3.89 -42.22
CA SER A 2 20.48 5.05 -41.74
C SER A 2 21.05 5.38 -40.38
N GLU A 3 21.96 6.35 -40.33
CA GLU A 3 22.41 6.95 -39.08
C GLU A 3 21.23 7.74 -38.51
N GLY A 4 20.72 7.29 -37.38
CA GLY A 4 19.71 8.02 -36.63
C GLY A 4 20.38 9.19 -35.92
N ASP A 5 19.89 10.40 -36.21
CA ASP A 5 20.19 11.61 -35.45
C ASP A 5 19.90 11.37 -33.96
N ILE A 6 20.96 11.10 -33.22
CA ILE A 6 20.94 11.14 -31.77
C ILE A 6 20.80 12.61 -31.43
N SER A 7 19.61 12.98 -30.95
CA SER A 7 19.25 14.32 -30.52
C SER A 7 20.31 14.83 -29.54
N GLN A 8 21.22 15.67 -30.03
CA GLN A 8 22.15 16.40 -29.18
C GLN A 8 21.30 17.33 -28.30
N ILE A 9 21.19 16.96 -27.03
CA ILE A 9 20.60 17.80 -25.99
C ILE A 9 21.34 19.14 -26.03
N SER A 10 20.61 20.22 -26.34
CA SER A 10 21.15 21.57 -26.46
C SER A 10 21.75 22.01 -25.13
N VAL A 11 23.08 21.97 -25.04
CA VAL A 11 23.87 22.34 -23.86
C VAL A 11 23.70 23.82 -23.50
N GLY A 12 23.22 24.66 -24.44
CA GLY A 12 23.02 26.09 -24.24
C GLY A 12 21.84 26.47 -23.33
N GLU A 13 20.93 25.55 -23.00
CA GLU A 13 19.82 25.83 -22.08
C GLU A 13 20.26 25.78 -20.60
N PHE A 14 21.30 25.00 -20.29
CA PHE A 14 21.85 24.89 -18.92
C PHE A 14 22.72 26.08 -18.51
N ASP A 15 23.37 26.75 -19.46
CA ASP A 15 24.04 28.04 -19.22
C ASP A 15 23.03 29.10 -18.77
N THR A 16 21.83 29.08 -19.35
CA THR A 16 20.73 29.98 -18.99
C THR A 16 20.21 29.73 -17.59
N VAL A 17 20.03 28.46 -17.18
CA VAL A 17 19.55 28.13 -15.80
C VAL A 17 20.54 28.60 -14.73
N SER A 18 21.84 28.45 -14.98
CA SER A 18 22.88 28.89 -14.04
C SER A 18 22.95 30.43 -13.96
N GLN A 19 22.73 31.12 -15.08
CA GLN A 19 22.61 32.58 -15.11
C GLN A 19 21.31 33.10 -14.46
N LEU A 20 20.19 32.40 -14.66
CA LEU A 20 18.88 32.69 -14.02
C LEU A 20 18.94 32.57 -12.50
N LEU A 21 19.68 31.57 -11.99
CA LEU A 21 19.90 31.39 -10.55
C LEU A 21 20.83 32.46 -9.96
N ALA A 22 21.77 32.99 -10.74
CA ALA A 22 22.68 34.03 -10.27
C ALA A 22 22.03 35.43 -10.26
N SER A 23 20.90 35.63 -10.95
CA SER A 23 20.30 36.95 -11.15
C SER A 23 19.38 37.46 -10.04
N SER A 24 18.85 36.60 -9.15
CA SER A 24 18.01 37.05 -8.03
C SER A 24 18.33 36.36 -6.70
N GLU A 25 18.29 37.12 -5.61
CA GLU A 25 18.54 36.64 -4.25
C GLU A 25 17.44 35.65 -3.79
N SER A 26 16.20 35.90 -4.17
CA SER A 26 15.04 35.03 -3.94
C SER A 26 15.23 33.63 -4.55
N LEU A 27 15.71 33.54 -5.80
CA LEU A 27 15.96 32.28 -6.50
C LEU A 27 17.17 31.54 -5.92
N GLN A 28 18.22 32.25 -5.52
CA GLN A 28 19.36 31.65 -4.82
C GLN A 28 18.90 31.00 -3.51
N LEU A 29 18.04 31.67 -2.75
CA LEU A 29 17.49 31.15 -1.50
C LEU A 29 16.58 29.93 -1.76
N ALA A 30 15.70 30.00 -2.77
CA ALA A 30 14.87 28.87 -3.19
C ALA A 30 15.71 27.65 -3.62
N PHE A 31 16.83 27.89 -4.31
CA PHE A 31 17.78 26.85 -4.71
C PHE A 31 18.51 26.22 -3.51
N ILE A 32 18.90 27.02 -2.52
CA ILE A 32 19.48 26.53 -1.26
C ILE A 32 18.46 25.67 -0.50
N ILE A 33 17.20 26.12 -0.39
CA ILE A 33 16.11 25.34 0.22
C ILE A 33 15.95 24.00 -0.48
N MET A 34 16.02 23.97 -1.81
CA MET A 34 15.93 22.74 -2.59
C MET A 34 17.10 21.79 -2.33
N ILE A 35 18.35 22.28 -2.27
CA ILE A 35 19.53 21.45 -1.95
C ILE A 35 19.40 20.85 -0.54
N VAL A 36 19.08 21.68 0.46
CA VAL A 36 18.88 21.24 1.84
C VAL A 36 17.74 20.22 1.91
N GLY A 37 16.66 20.48 1.17
CA GLY A 37 15.53 19.58 1.01
C GLY A 37 15.95 18.22 0.49
N ILE A 38 16.70 18.15 -0.62
CA ILE A 38 17.20 16.88 -1.19
C ILE A 38 18.04 16.11 -0.17
N ILE A 39 18.93 16.79 0.56
CA ILE A 39 19.76 16.15 1.60
C ILE A 39 18.87 15.55 2.71
N MET A 40 17.85 16.30 3.16
CA MET A 40 16.87 15.82 4.13
C MET A 40 16.09 14.59 3.61
N ILE A 41 15.68 14.60 2.35
CA ILE A 41 14.99 13.45 1.72
C ILE A 41 15.90 12.22 1.72
N VAL A 42 17.17 12.37 1.34
CA VAL A 42 18.13 11.25 1.32
C VAL A 42 18.36 10.70 2.72
N ALA A 43 18.50 11.57 3.74
CA ALA A 43 18.65 11.14 5.13
C ALA A 43 17.40 10.43 5.67
N ALA A 44 16.22 10.98 5.41
CA ALA A 44 14.93 10.38 5.77
C ALA A 44 14.76 9.02 5.08
N TYR A 45 15.03 8.93 3.78
CA TYR A 45 14.93 7.69 3.02
C TYR A 45 15.90 6.62 3.52
N ARG A 46 17.16 6.97 3.80
CA ARG A 46 18.15 6.01 4.36
C ARG A 46 17.70 5.48 5.71
N THR A 47 17.26 6.37 6.60
CA THR A 47 16.79 6.01 7.94
C THR A 47 15.56 5.10 7.85
N PHE A 48 14.59 5.49 7.02
CA PHE A 48 13.35 4.76 6.82
C PHE A 48 13.55 3.39 6.13
N SER A 49 14.42 3.33 5.12
CA SER A 49 14.79 2.08 4.44
C SER A 49 15.46 1.11 5.41
N SER A 50 16.36 1.60 6.28
CA SER A 50 16.98 0.80 7.33
C SER A 50 15.95 0.26 8.33
N LEU A 51 15.03 1.13 8.80
CA LEU A 51 13.97 0.76 9.73
C LEU A 51 13.03 -0.31 9.16
N ILE A 52 12.65 -0.20 7.89
CA ILE A 52 11.77 -1.17 7.23
C ILE A 52 12.46 -2.51 6.99
N LYS A 53 13.77 -2.50 6.68
CA LYS A 53 14.57 -3.72 6.56
C LYS A 53 14.80 -4.41 7.92
N SER A 54 14.69 -3.69 9.02
CA SER A 54 15.02 -4.13 10.38
C SER A 54 13.93 -5.02 11.07
N LYS A 55 13.48 -6.09 10.42
CA LYS A 55 13.08 -7.36 11.09
C LYS A 55 11.65 -7.63 11.63
N LYS A 56 10.59 -6.85 11.41
CA LYS A 56 9.23 -7.32 11.84
C LYS A 56 8.07 -7.04 10.87
N ILE A 57 8.14 -5.93 10.16
CA ILE A 57 7.07 -5.49 9.25
C ILE A 57 7.15 -6.23 7.90
N PHE A 58 8.36 -6.55 7.43
CA PHE A 58 8.57 -7.22 6.15
C PHE A 58 7.96 -8.64 6.11
N TYR A 59 8.08 -9.39 7.20
CA TYR A 59 7.55 -10.75 7.31
C TYR A 59 6.02 -10.79 7.44
N THR A 60 5.44 -9.85 8.19
CA THR A 60 4.01 -9.82 8.46
C THR A 60 3.21 -9.21 7.31
N ARG A 61 3.78 -8.23 6.58
CA ARG A 61 3.07 -7.51 5.50
C ARG A 61 4.01 -7.14 4.34
N PRO A 62 4.46 -8.13 3.53
CA PRO A 62 5.44 -7.90 2.46
C PRO A 62 4.92 -6.93 1.37
N HIS A 63 3.64 -7.00 1.04
CA HIS A 63 3.03 -6.11 0.04
C HIS A 63 2.92 -4.66 0.52
N LEU A 64 2.62 -4.46 1.82
CA LEU A 64 2.58 -3.12 2.42
C LEU A 64 3.98 -2.51 2.50
N SER A 65 4.98 -3.31 2.88
CA SER A 65 6.37 -2.88 2.91
C SER A 65 6.86 -2.39 1.54
N LYS A 66 6.57 -3.15 0.47
CA LYS A 66 6.93 -2.76 -0.90
C LYS A 66 6.20 -1.50 -1.36
N PHE A 67 4.91 -1.39 -1.04
CA PHE A 67 4.12 -0.19 -1.34
C PHE A 67 4.73 1.05 -0.68
N VAL A 68 4.98 0.97 0.62
CA VAL A 68 5.52 2.07 1.43
C VAL A 68 6.92 2.46 0.93
N GLN A 69 7.79 1.48 0.66
CA GLN A 69 9.14 1.73 0.13
C GLN A 69 9.12 2.51 -1.20
N ASN A 70 8.15 2.21 -2.08
CA ASN A 70 8.02 2.87 -3.37
C ASN A 70 7.28 4.22 -3.29
N ALA A 71 6.44 4.43 -2.28
CA ALA A 71 5.65 5.66 -2.11
C ALA A 71 6.41 6.78 -1.37
N VAL A 72 7.36 6.44 -0.49
CA VAL A 72 8.01 7.41 0.40
C VAL A 72 8.85 8.44 -0.31
N LEU A 73 9.66 8.04 -1.28
CA LEU A 73 10.52 8.98 -2.02
C LEU A 73 9.68 9.99 -2.81
N PRO A 74 8.66 9.58 -3.59
CA PRO A 74 7.76 10.52 -4.25
C PRO A 74 6.95 11.42 -3.31
N PHE A 75 6.49 10.89 -2.18
CA PHE A 75 5.77 11.70 -1.18
C PHE A 75 6.63 12.86 -0.68
N PHE A 76 7.89 12.58 -0.35
CA PHE A 76 8.83 13.62 0.06
C PHE A 76 9.19 14.58 -1.07
N ALA A 77 9.32 14.09 -2.31
CA ALA A 77 9.57 14.93 -3.47
C ALA A 77 8.41 15.92 -3.70
N ILE A 78 7.16 15.46 -3.63
CA ILE A 78 5.97 16.33 -3.74
C ILE A 78 5.96 17.37 -2.62
N ALA A 79 6.20 16.95 -1.37
CA ALA A 79 6.23 17.87 -0.24
C ALA A 79 7.31 18.96 -0.42
N LEU A 80 8.50 18.59 -0.90
CA LEU A 80 9.57 19.54 -1.18
C LEU A 80 9.19 20.52 -2.29
N ILE A 81 8.73 20.01 -3.44
CA ILE A 81 8.36 20.85 -4.58
C ILE A 81 7.21 21.79 -4.21
N SER A 82 6.19 21.29 -3.50
CA SER A 82 5.09 22.11 -3.00
C SER A 82 5.55 23.18 -2.01
N SER A 83 6.48 22.86 -1.11
CA SER A 83 7.05 23.83 -0.17
C SER A 83 7.85 24.91 -0.90
N THR A 84 8.67 24.55 -1.89
CA THR A 84 9.44 25.50 -2.68
C THR A 84 8.52 26.39 -3.51
N ASN A 85 7.48 25.82 -4.11
CA ASN A 85 6.50 26.58 -4.89
C ASN A 85 5.70 27.56 -4.01
N ALA A 86 5.32 27.16 -2.79
CA ALA A 86 4.66 28.04 -1.83
C ALA A 86 5.58 29.19 -1.40
N TYR A 87 6.86 28.90 -1.15
CA TYR A 87 7.85 29.93 -0.81
C TYR A 87 7.96 30.99 -1.90
N ILE A 88 8.13 30.58 -3.17
CA ILE A 88 8.25 31.49 -4.31
C ILE A 88 7.02 32.38 -4.44
N GLN A 89 5.82 31.79 -4.42
CA GLN A 89 4.56 32.55 -4.49
C GLN A 89 4.43 33.54 -3.34
N THR A 90 4.84 33.18 -2.12
CA THR A 90 4.80 34.12 -1.00
C THR A 90 5.84 35.23 -1.14
N SER A 91 7.07 34.91 -1.54
CA SER A 91 8.14 35.90 -1.75
C SER A 91 7.77 36.89 -2.84
N GLU A 92 7.24 36.42 -3.97
CA GLU A 92 6.74 37.26 -5.07
C GLU A 92 5.63 38.20 -4.60
N LEU A 93 4.66 37.71 -3.82
CA LEU A 93 3.58 38.52 -3.25
C LEU A 93 4.09 39.61 -2.30
N PHE A 94 5.22 39.40 -1.62
CA PHE A 94 5.82 40.40 -0.71
C PHE A 94 6.79 41.35 -1.43
N GLU A 95 7.41 40.96 -2.55
CA GLU A 95 8.29 41.82 -3.36
C GLU A 95 7.53 42.67 -4.39
N ASN A 96 6.38 42.20 -4.91
CA ASN A 96 5.61 42.88 -5.96
C ASN A 96 4.65 44.00 -5.49
N ASP A 97 4.77 44.50 -4.25
CA ASP A 97 4.06 45.74 -3.84
C ASP A 97 4.60 46.99 -4.59
N SER A 98 5.65 46.83 -5.40
CA SER A 98 6.15 47.85 -6.32
C SER A 98 6.38 47.31 -7.74
N ASN A 99 5.42 47.58 -8.63
CA ASN A 99 5.52 47.53 -10.10
C ASN A 99 5.63 46.15 -10.78
N SER A 100 4.54 45.66 -11.39
CA SER A 100 4.63 44.96 -12.68
C SER A 100 3.27 44.82 -13.38
N LEU A 101 3.12 45.51 -14.52
CA LEU A 101 2.05 45.32 -15.53
C LEU A 101 2.70 44.88 -16.85
N THR A 102 3.53 43.83 -16.82
CA THR A 102 4.16 43.27 -18.04
C THR A 102 3.67 41.86 -18.32
N MET A 103 3.35 41.58 -19.59
CA MET A 103 2.83 40.31 -20.12
C MET A 103 3.94 39.25 -20.34
N GLU A 104 5.06 39.37 -19.63
CA GLU A 104 6.22 38.49 -19.73
C GLU A 104 6.36 37.76 -18.40
N LEU A 105 6.46 36.42 -18.46
CA LEU A 105 6.56 35.61 -17.25
C LEU A 105 7.82 36.00 -16.49
N THR A 106 7.68 36.25 -15.18
CA THR A 106 8.85 36.47 -14.34
C THR A 106 9.70 35.19 -14.32
N VAL A 107 10.99 35.36 -14.04
CA VAL A 107 11.91 34.22 -13.89
C VAL A 107 11.39 33.25 -12.83
N GLU A 108 10.77 33.77 -11.78
CA GLU A 108 10.17 33.02 -10.68
C GLU A 108 8.94 32.22 -11.11
N GLU A 109 8.04 32.81 -11.90
CA GLU A 109 6.89 32.13 -12.49
C GLU A 109 7.31 30.98 -13.42
N THR A 110 8.39 31.18 -14.20
CA THR A 110 8.94 30.14 -15.07
C THR A 110 9.48 28.96 -14.25
N PHE A 111 10.20 29.25 -13.15
CA PHE A 111 10.72 28.23 -12.26
C PHE A 111 9.61 27.49 -11.49
N ALA A 112 8.59 28.20 -11.01
CA ALA A 112 7.40 27.60 -10.40
C ALA A 112 6.67 26.64 -11.36
N LYS A 113 6.57 27.02 -12.65
CA LYS A 113 6.01 26.16 -13.70
C LYS A 113 6.84 24.91 -13.95
N ILE A 114 8.17 25.02 -13.95
CA ILE A 114 9.08 23.86 -14.04
C ILE A 114 8.87 22.91 -12.86
N LEU A 115 8.81 23.44 -11.64
CA LEU A 115 8.53 22.68 -10.43
C LEU A 115 7.17 21.95 -10.51
N ASN A 116 6.13 22.62 -11.01
CA ASN A 116 4.82 22.00 -11.19
C ASN A 116 4.84 20.83 -12.20
N THR A 117 5.60 20.96 -13.30
CA THR A 117 5.83 19.87 -14.26
C THR A 117 6.49 18.66 -13.58
N PHE A 118 7.50 18.88 -12.73
CA PHE A 118 8.13 17.80 -11.97
C PHE A 118 7.14 17.13 -11.00
N ASN A 119 6.27 17.89 -10.33
CA ASN A 119 5.23 17.33 -9.48
C ASN A 119 4.31 16.37 -10.23
N ILE A 120 3.83 16.78 -11.42
CA ILE A 120 2.99 15.94 -12.27
C ILE A 120 3.72 14.66 -12.68
N LEU A 121 5.01 14.76 -13.04
CA LEU A 121 5.83 13.62 -13.41
C LEU A 121 6.01 12.64 -12.24
N VAL A 122 6.31 13.16 -11.04
CA VAL A 122 6.45 12.36 -9.82
C VAL A 122 5.14 11.64 -9.49
N ILE A 123 4.00 12.33 -9.61
CA ILE A 123 2.67 11.71 -9.43
C ILE A 123 2.46 10.60 -10.47
N GLY A 124 2.73 10.85 -11.75
CA GLY A 124 2.60 9.82 -12.80
C GLY A 124 3.45 8.57 -12.49
N TYR A 125 4.72 8.78 -12.15
CA TYR A 125 5.64 7.72 -11.74
C TYR A 125 5.11 6.91 -10.54
N THR A 126 4.56 7.59 -9.52
CA THR A 126 3.97 6.89 -8.36
C THR A 126 2.81 6.00 -8.75
N ILE A 127 1.88 6.53 -9.54
CA ILE A 127 0.68 5.80 -9.93
C ILE A 127 1.06 4.55 -10.73
N SER A 128 2.02 4.67 -11.67
CA SER A 128 2.52 3.54 -12.46
C SER A 128 3.15 2.42 -11.61
N HIS A 129 3.79 2.76 -10.49
CA HIS A 129 4.44 1.76 -9.63
C HIS A 129 3.52 1.20 -8.54
N LEU A 130 2.61 2.03 -8.01
CA LEU A 130 1.75 1.64 -6.88
C LEU A 130 0.52 0.83 -7.33
N ILE A 131 -0.08 1.15 -8.49
CA ILE A 131 -1.25 0.42 -9.00
C ILE A 131 -0.99 -1.09 -9.11
N PRO A 132 0.09 -1.56 -9.78
CA PRO A 132 0.32 -3.00 -9.92
C PRO A 132 0.51 -3.71 -8.58
N ILE A 133 1.19 -3.07 -7.62
CA ILE A 133 1.39 -3.61 -6.27
C ILE A 133 0.05 -3.77 -5.55
N MET A 134 -0.82 -2.76 -5.65
CA MET A 134 -2.13 -2.76 -5.02
C MET A 134 -3.07 -3.80 -5.63
N LEU A 135 -3.09 -3.92 -6.96
CA LEU A 135 -3.87 -4.95 -7.67
C LEU A 135 -3.39 -6.36 -7.29
N THR A 136 -2.08 -6.60 -7.33
CA THR A 136 -1.51 -7.91 -6.95
C THR A 136 -1.86 -8.28 -5.51
N LYS A 137 -1.81 -7.33 -4.58
CA LYS A 137 -2.20 -7.56 -3.18
C LYS A 137 -3.68 -7.95 -3.08
N ARG A 138 -4.55 -7.25 -3.80
CA ARG A 138 -6.00 -7.51 -3.81
C ARG A 138 -6.28 -8.92 -4.34
N ASP A 139 -5.68 -9.30 -5.45
CA ASP A 139 -5.90 -10.62 -6.08
C ASP A 139 -5.43 -11.75 -5.15
N LYS A 140 -4.26 -11.60 -4.53
CA LYS A 140 -3.77 -12.56 -3.53
C LYS A 140 -4.67 -12.66 -2.29
N SER A 141 -5.21 -11.54 -1.82
CA SER A 141 -6.13 -11.55 -0.68
C SER A 141 -7.47 -12.24 -1.01
N ILE A 142 -7.91 -12.16 -2.26
CA ILE A 142 -9.10 -12.89 -2.73
C ILE A 142 -8.80 -14.39 -2.78
N LEU A 143 -7.65 -14.80 -3.33
CA LEU A 143 -7.22 -16.19 -3.36
C LEU A 143 -7.09 -16.77 -1.95
N GLU A 144 -6.43 -16.06 -1.03
CA GLU A 144 -6.30 -16.47 0.37
C GLU A 144 -7.67 -16.69 1.03
N LYS A 145 -8.65 -15.82 0.75
CA LYS A 145 -10.02 -15.99 1.25
C LYS A 145 -10.71 -17.22 0.65
N GLN A 146 -10.48 -17.50 -0.63
CA GLN A 146 -11.03 -18.68 -1.30
C GLN A 146 -10.41 -19.97 -0.75
N ASP A 147 -9.07 -20.00 -0.63
CA ASP A 147 -8.33 -21.13 -0.05
C ASP A 147 -8.77 -21.39 1.40
N PHE A 148 -8.96 -20.32 2.20
CA PHE A 148 -9.48 -20.43 3.55
C PHE A 148 -10.91 -21.00 3.58
N GLN A 149 -11.78 -20.60 2.65
CA GLN A 149 -13.14 -21.14 2.59
C GLN A 149 -13.12 -22.63 2.24
N VAL A 150 -12.30 -23.03 1.27
CA VAL A 150 -12.11 -24.44 0.90
C VAL A 150 -11.59 -25.25 2.08
N TRP A 151 -10.57 -24.75 2.76
CA TRP A 151 -10.02 -25.34 3.99
C TRP A 151 -11.09 -25.50 5.09
N TYR A 152 -11.90 -24.46 5.28
CA TYR A 152 -12.98 -24.46 6.27
C TYR A 152 -14.07 -25.49 5.94
N ASP A 153 -14.50 -25.55 4.67
CA ASP A 153 -15.52 -26.49 4.20
C ASP A 153 -15.05 -27.95 4.29
N MET A 154 -13.74 -28.17 4.11
CA MET A 154 -13.08 -29.47 4.30
C MET A 154 -12.84 -29.82 5.78
N GLN A 155 -13.07 -28.89 6.71
CA GLN A 155 -12.78 -29.05 8.14
C GLN A 155 -11.29 -29.31 8.39
N GLY A 156 -10.43 -28.65 7.61
CA GLY A 156 -8.99 -28.87 7.57
C GLY A 156 -8.53 -29.74 6.40
N PHE A 157 -7.26 -29.61 6.01
CA PHE A 157 -6.63 -30.54 5.09
C PHE A 157 -6.15 -31.81 5.82
N ILE A 158 -5.87 -32.85 5.05
CA ILE A 158 -5.46 -34.17 5.57
C ILE A 158 -4.12 -34.07 6.34
N ASP A 159 -3.26 -33.14 5.96
CA ASP A 159 -1.94 -32.87 6.52
C ASP A 159 -1.93 -31.84 7.66
N ASP A 160 -3.09 -31.29 8.06
CA ASP A 160 -3.17 -30.21 9.05
C ASP A 160 -3.11 -30.66 10.51
N ASP A 161 -2.79 -31.93 10.82
CA ASP A 161 -2.67 -32.46 12.19
C ASP A 161 -3.84 -32.04 13.12
N GLY A 162 -5.06 -32.04 12.56
CA GLY A 162 -6.29 -31.63 13.27
C GLY A 162 -6.33 -30.15 13.67
N LEU A 163 -5.67 -29.26 12.93
CA LEU A 163 -5.63 -27.81 13.21
C LEU A 163 -7.05 -27.21 13.29
N PHE A 164 -7.95 -27.65 12.42
CA PHE A 164 -9.33 -27.16 12.40
C PHE A 164 -10.01 -27.32 13.76
N HIS A 165 -9.96 -28.51 14.37
CA HIS A 165 -10.52 -28.81 15.68
C HIS A 165 -9.79 -28.14 16.86
N LYS A 166 -8.59 -27.59 16.65
CA LYS A 166 -7.91 -26.71 17.62
C LYS A 166 -8.46 -25.28 17.58
N LEU A 167 -8.88 -24.83 16.40
CA LEU A 167 -9.37 -23.47 16.17
C LEU A 167 -10.90 -23.35 16.29
N TYR A 168 -11.62 -24.44 16.05
CA TYR A 168 -13.06 -24.50 15.98
C TYR A 168 -13.60 -25.65 16.83
N LYS A 169 -14.76 -25.40 17.46
CA LYS A 169 -15.51 -26.41 18.20
C LYS A 169 -16.81 -26.69 17.48
N TRP A 170 -17.10 -27.96 17.26
CA TRP A 170 -18.40 -28.39 16.75
C TRP A 170 -19.51 -28.15 17.77
N ILE A 171 -20.63 -27.63 17.30
CA ILE A 171 -21.83 -27.35 18.06
C ILE A 171 -22.98 -28.14 17.44
N PRO A 172 -23.70 -28.95 18.24
CA PRO A 172 -24.86 -29.68 17.74
C PRO A 172 -25.97 -28.72 17.31
N PRO A 173 -26.79 -29.09 16.30
CA PRO A 173 -27.95 -28.30 15.93
C PRO A 173 -28.93 -28.17 17.10
N THR A 174 -29.59 -27.02 17.21
CA THR A 174 -30.60 -26.75 18.25
C THR A 174 -31.84 -27.64 18.08
N ILE A 175 -32.12 -28.06 16.85
CA ILE A 175 -33.25 -28.93 16.49
C ILE A 175 -32.68 -30.31 16.15
N THR A 176 -33.25 -31.36 16.76
CA THR A 176 -32.91 -32.74 16.46
C THR A 176 -33.16 -33.01 14.97
N PRO A 177 -32.19 -33.58 14.22
CA PRO A 177 -32.42 -33.97 12.83
C PRO A 177 -33.52 -35.04 12.74
N GLU A 178 -34.35 -34.99 11.69
CA GLU A 178 -35.50 -35.91 11.50
C GLU A 178 -35.12 -37.40 11.53
N GLU A 179 -33.85 -37.70 11.23
CA GLU A 179 -33.30 -39.06 11.14
C GLU A 179 -32.95 -39.67 12.51
N PHE A 180 -33.03 -38.89 13.60
CA PHE A 180 -32.78 -39.35 14.96
C PHE A 180 -33.98 -39.13 15.87
N THR A 181 -34.17 -40.02 16.85
CA THR A 181 -35.06 -39.70 17.97
C THR A 181 -34.38 -38.70 18.92
N ASP A 182 -35.18 -37.89 19.63
CA ASP A 182 -34.67 -36.91 20.60
C ASP A 182 -33.79 -37.54 21.68
N GLU A 183 -34.10 -38.76 22.10
CA GLU A 183 -33.34 -39.49 23.13
C GLU A 183 -31.99 -39.98 22.59
N GLU A 184 -31.97 -40.55 21.38
CA GLU A 184 -30.74 -41.01 20.72
C GLU A 184 -29.78 -39.84 20.48
N PHE A 185 -30.29 -38.74 19.93
CA PHE A 185 -29.48 -37.56 19.65
C PHE A 185 -28.90 -36.95 20.94
N LYS A 186 -29.71 -36.82 22.00
CA LYS A 186 -29.24 -36.34 23.30
C LYS A 186 -28.21 -37.27 23.95
N ASN A 187 -28.33 -38.58 23.74
CA ASN A 187 -27.36 -39.54 24.27
C ASN A 187 -26.03 -39.48 23.50
N LEU A 188 -26.06 -39.32 22.18
CA LEU A 188 -24.86 -39.13 21.36
C LEU A 188 -24.13 -37.83 21.68
N CYS A 189 -24.86 -36.74 21.97
CA CYS A 189 -24.27 -35.47 22.38
C CYS A 189 -23.52 -35.52 23.73
N LYS A 190 -23.72 -36.55 24.56
CA LYS A 190 -23.07 -36.67 25.88
C LYS A 190 -21.67 -37.29 25.83
N THR A 191 -21.35 -38.05 24.79
CA THR A 191 -20.08 -38.79 24.67
C THR A 191 -19.19 -38.18 23.59
N LYS A 192 -17.87 -38.31 23.72
CA LYS A 192 -16.95 -37.80 22.70
C LYS A 192 -17.09 -38.56 21.39
N GLU A 193 -17.26 -39.88 21.49
CA GLU A 193 -17.46 -40.77 20.37
C GLU A 193 -18.77 -40.45 19.63
N GLY A 194 -19.83 -40.12 20.38
CA GLY A 194 -21.12 -39.71 19.80
C GLY A 194 -21.02 -38.36 19.09
N ILE A 195 -20.28 -37.40 19.63
CA ILE A 195 -20.02 -36.11 18.96
C ILE A 195 -19.28 -36.32 17.64
N ILE A 196 -18.24 -37.15 17.61
CA ILE A 196 -17.49 -37.45 16.37
C ILE A 196 -18.40 -38.11 15.32
N GLN A 197 -19.28 -39.01 15.74
CA GLN A 197 -20.26 -39.64 14.85
C GLN A 197 -21.24 -38.61 14.28
N LEU A 198 -21.75 -37.70 15.11
CA LEU A 198 -22.68 -36.65 14.68
C LEU A 198 -22.01 -35.63 13.75
N GLU A 199 -20.76 -35.28 13.99
CA GLU A 199 -19.98 -34.36 13.16
C GLU A 199 -19.71 -34.93 11.74
N GLN A 200 -19.45 -36.24 11.66
CA GLN A 200 -19.27 -36.97 10.41
C GLN A 200 -20.60 -37.33 9.72
N TYR A 201 -21.72 -37.25 10.45
CA TYR A 201 -23.03 -37.57 9.91
C TYR A 201 -23.41 -36.63 8.77
N ARG A 202 -24.04 -37.19 7.74
CA ARG A 202 -24.62 -36.46 6.62
C ARG A 202 -26.06 -36.88 6.50
N THR A 203 -26.96 -35.90 6.45
CA THR A 203 -28.38 -36.12 6.19
C THR A 203 -28.59 -36.85 4.86
N SER A 204 -29.78 -37.38 4.64
CA SER A 204 -30.23 -37.96 3.37
C SER A 204 -29.99 -37.07 2.13
N LYS A 205 -29.89 -35.74 2.31
CA LYS A 205 -29.56 -34.77 1.26
C LYS A 205 -28.06 -34.47 1.13
N GLY A 206 -27.20 -35.15 1.88
CA GLY A 206 -25.74 -34.98 1.87
C GLY A 206 -25.23 -33.83 2.74
N ASN A 207 -26.10 -33.10 3.45
CA ASN A 207 -25.67 -31.95 4.26
C ASN A 207 -25.14 -32.39 5.63
N PRO A 208 -24.05 -31.76 6.14
CA PRO A 208 -23.61 -31.94 7.52
C PRO A 208 -24.65 -31.40 8.51
N ILE A 209 -24.60 -31.91 9.74
CA ILE A 209 -25.41 -31.42 10.85
C ILE A 209 -24.55 -30.61 11.83
N GLY A 210 -25.16 -29.58 12.42
CA GLY A 210 -24.49 -28.69 13.38
C GLY A 210 -23.72 -27.55 12.73
N SER A 211 -22.98 -26.82 13.54
CA SER A 211 -22.18 -25.67 13.13
C SER A 211 -20.85 -25.64 13.89
N TYR A 212 -19.91 -24.82 13.43
CA TYR A 212 -18.64 -24.63 14.11
C TYR A 212 -18.57 -23.24 14.73
N GLU A 213 -18.18 -23.18 16.00
CA GLU A 213 -17.86 -21.94 16.68
C GLU A 213 -16.35 -21.78 16.80
N LYS A 214 -15.88 -20.58 16.51
CA LYS A 214 -14.47 -20.23 16.59
C LYS A 214 -14.05 -20.17 18.07
N LEU A 215 -13.08 -20.98 18.46
CA LEU A 215 -12.57 -21.04 19.84
C LEU A 215 -11.60 -19.89 20.17
N VAL A 216 -11.00 -19.29 19.14
CA VAL A 216 -9.98 -18.24 19.30
C VAL A 216 -10.39 -17.01 18.51
N THR A 217 -10.46 -15.85 19.17
CA THR A 217 -10.83 -14.59 18.49
C THR A 217 -9.83 -14.26 17.39
N ASN A 218 -8.53 -14.49 17.63
CA ASN A 218 -7.46 -14.29 16.66
C ASN A 218 -6.48 -15.49 16.60
N PRO A 219 -6.69 -16.45 15.68
CA PRO A 219 -5.86 -17.65 15.54
C PRO A 219 -4.54 -17.39 14.78
N PHE A 220 -4.31 -16.16 14.32
CA PHE A 220 -3.13 -15.71 13.57
C PHE A 220 -2.60 -14.37 14.10
#